data_AF-A0A072P5S9-F1
#
_entry.id   AF-A0A072P5S9-F1
#
_cell.length_a   1.000
_cell.length_b   1.000
_cell.length_c   1.000
_cell.angle_alpha   90.00
_cell.angle_beta   90.00
_cell.angle_gamma   90.00
#
_symmetry.space_group_name_H-M   'P 1'
#
loop_
_entity.id
_entity.type
_entity.pdbx_description
1 polymer ?
#
loop_
_entity_poly.entity_id
_entity_poly.type
_entity_poly.pdbx_seq_one_letter_code
_entity_poly.pdbx_strand_id
1 'polypeptide(L)'
;MSEPIPDSIPTSADPRSHRPIKRARGADTALASQANEIENLFLDPNRQLNLPPPSTARKSSLPAPPEIVANVQGSSAGAGSGEFHVYKASRRREYERLRLMDEEAKKGEDDEKWAREERERKERDEERTRKKREKRNKKKNNKGKDGKQNGNGVHGKSPAVNGDEANGHDTKGAEGVKRKPNLQVPRRGSRDDDHGSDFGVADVVKEAGITIHDDD
;
A
#
# COMPACT_ATOMS: atom_id res chain seq x y z
N MET A 1 52.09 3.02 55.38
CA MET A 1 51.08 3.73 54.58
C MET A 1 50.53 2.75 53.57
N SER A 2 49.22 2.50 53.56
CA SER A 2 48.56 1.76 52.49
C SER A 2 48.17 2.74 51.38
N GLU A 3 48.50 2.43 50.14
CA GLU A 3 48.17 3.27 48.99
C GLU A 3 46.65 3.26 48.74
N PRO A 4 46.05 4.39 48.31
CA PRO A 4 44.65 4.44 47.94
C PRO A 4 44.45 3.73 46.59
N ILE A 5 44.04 2.46 46.66
CA ILE A 5 43.58 1.72 45.48
C ILE A 5 42.39 2.50 44.90
N PRO A 6 42.41 2.88 43.60
CA PRO A 6 41.27 3.55 42.99
C PRO A 6 40.07 2.60 42.99
N ASP A 7 38.93 3.07 43.51
CA ASP A 7 37.69 2.27 43.57
C ASP A 7 37.39 1.67 42.21
N SER A 8 37.14 0.35 42.19
CA SER A 8 36.99 -0.43 40.97
C SER A 8 35.77 0.05 40.18
N ILE A 9 36.03 0.91 39.18
CA ILE A 9 35.00 1.48 38.31
C ILE A 9 34.18 0.30 37.77
N PRO A 10 32.87 0.23 38.04
CA PRO A 10 32.05 -0.90 37.63
C PRO A 10 32.13 -0.97 36.11
N THR A 11 32.69 -2.07 35.60
CA THR A 11 33.22 -2.10 34.22
C THR A 11 32.16 -1.79 33.15
N SER A 12 30.87 -1.82 33.48
CA SER A 12 29.76 -1.27 32.70
C SER A 12 29.87 0.21 32.33
N ALA A 13 30.76 0.99 32.95
CA ALA A 13 31.06 2.37 32.59
C ALA A 13 32.32 2.52 31.71
N ASP A 14 33.07 1.44 31.42
CA ASP A 14 34.25 1.51 30.56
C ASP A 14 33.85 1.53 29.07
N PRO A 15 34.13 2.61 28.32
CA PRO A 15 33.82 2.72 26.89
C PRO A 15 34.63 1.75 26.00
N ARG A 16 35.69 1.13 26.53
CA ARG A 16 36.41 0.03 25.83
C ARG A 16 35.68 -1.31 25.95
N SER A 17 34.71 -1.44 26.85
CA SER A 17 34.01 -2.72 27.07
C SER A 17 32.80 -2.88 26.13
N HIS A 18 33.00 -3.53 24.99
CA HIS A 18 31.96 -3.83 23.97
C HIS A 18 30.87 -4.83 24.43
N ARG A 19 30.60 -4.97 25.74
CA ARG A 19 29.47 -5.79 26.21
C ARG A 19 28.14 -5.13 25.83
N PRO A 20 27.09 -5.92 25.53
CA PRO A 20 25.76 -5.38 25.37
C PRO A 20 25.26 -4.81 26.71
N ILE A 21 25.12 -3.48 26.78
CA ILE A 21 24.45 -2.81 27.89
C ILE A 21 23.01 -3.35 27.93
N LYS A 22 22.58 -3.89 29.08
CA LYS A 22 21.18 -4.32 29.27
C LYS A 22 20.27 -3.10 29.34
N ARG A 23 19.84 -2.60 28.17
CA ARG A 23 18.73 -1.64 28.07
C ARG A 23 17.51 -2.20 28.82
N ALA A 24 16.81 -1.33 29.54
CA ALA A 24 15.62 -1.74 30.28
C ALA A 24 14.58 -2.30 29.32
N ARG A 25 14.06 -3.51 29.60
CA ARG A 25 13.04 -4.17 28.76
C ARG A 25 11.79 -3.28 28.69
N GLY A 26 11.58 -2.65 27.53
CA GLY A 26 10.50 -1.69 27.28
C GLY A 26 10.97 -0.37 26.68
N ALA A 27 12.23 0.04 26.91
CA ALA A 27 12.75 1.34 26.45
C ALA A 27 12.78 1.48 24.91
N ASP A 28 13.09 0.39 24.19
CA ASP A 28 13.14 0.35 22.72
C ASP A 28 11.78 0.00 22.07
N THR A 29 10.66 0.26 22.75
CA THR A 29 9.31 0.02 22.17
C THR A 29 8.76 1.27 21.49
N ALA A 30 7.95 1.10 20.44
CA ALA A 30 7.31 2.21 19.73
C ALA A 30 6.42 3.09 20.63
N LEU A 31 5.84 2.53 21.70
CA LEU A 31 5.10 3.27 22.71
C LEU A 31 6.03 4.08 23.62
N ALA A 32 7.20 3.55 23.98
CA ALA A 32 8.20 4.29 24.74
C ALA A 32 8.84 5.42 23.92
N SER A 33 9.14 5.21 22.64
CA SER A 33 9.62 6.30 21.77
C SER A 33 8.57 7.40 21.62
N GLN A 34 7.31 7.04 21.41
CA GLN A 34 6.21 8.02 21.36
C GLN A 34 6.01 8.75 22.69
N ALA A 35 6.15 8.06 23.84
CA ALA A 35 6.09 8.69 25.15
C ALA A 35 7.24 9.71 25.34
N ASN A 36 8.48 9.34 25.00
CA ASN A 36 9.63 10.23 25.04
C ASN A 36 9.46 11.46 24.11
N GLU A 37 8.88 11.28 22.92
CA GLU A 37 8.55 12.39 22.01
C GLU A 37 7.49 13.33 22.62
N ILE A 38 6.45 12.78 23.24
CA ILE A 38 5.40 13.54 23.93
C ILE A 38 5.95 14.29 25.16
N GLU A 39 6.81 13.66 25.97
CA GLU A 39 7.50 14.30 27.10
C GLU A 39 8.37 15.46 26.64
N ASN A 40 9.15 15.29 25.56
CA ASN A 40 9.95 16.36 24.97
C ASN A 40 9.11 17.53 24.43
N LEU A 41 7.88 17.29 23.96
CA LEU A 41 6.94 18.33 23.54
C LEU A 41 6.31 19.06 24.74
N PHE A 42 6.11 18.37 25.87
CA PHE A 42 5.58 18.98 27.10
C PHE A 42 6.60 19.80 27.90
N LEU A 43 7.90 19.73 27.58
CA LEU A 43 8.91 20.64 28.15
C LEU A 43 8.64 22.12 27.78
N ASP A 44 8.29 22.37 26.51
CA ASP A 44 8.02 23.71 25.96
C ASP A 44 6.63 23.79 25.32
N PRO A 45 5.52 23.81 26.09
CA PRO A 45 4.16 23.76 25.54
C PRO A 45 3.78 24.99 24.68
N ASN A 46 4.56 26.08 24.75
CA ASN A 46 4.40 27.28 23.93
C ASN A 46 5.15 27.20 22.58
N ARG A 47 5.90 26.13 22.32
CA ARG A 47 6.70 25.95 21.11
C ARG A 47 5.81 25.70 19.89
N GLN A 48 5.98 26.51 18.84
CA GLN A 48 5.25 26.34 17.59
C GLN A 48 5.59 25.01 16.91
N LEU A 49 4.56 24.23 16.58
CA LEU A 49 4.69 22.93 15.93
C LEU A 49 4.72 23.09 14.40
N ASN A 50 5.91 23.04 13.83
CA ASN A 50 6.12 23.07 12.38
C ASN A 50 5.73 21.72 11.74
N LEU A 51 4.43 21.48 11.60
CA LEU A 51 3.91 20.37 10.81
C LEU A 51 4.33 20.56 9.33
N PRO A 52 4.88 19.52 8.67
CA PRO A 52 5.18 19.61 7.25
C PRO A 52 3.87 19.76 6.45
N PRO A 53 3.87 20.51 5.32
CA PRO A 53 2.73 20.50 4.41
C PRO A 53 2.47 19.08 3.89
N PRO A 54 1.22 18.77 3.46
CA PRO A 54 0.88 17.45 2.93
C PRO A 54 1.85 17.04 1.82
N SER A 55 2.24 15.76 1.79
CA SER A 55 3.38 15.26 0.99
C SER A 55 3.26 15.50 -0.52
N THR A 56 2.04 15.69 -1.03
CA THR A 56 1.73 16.15 -2.40
C THR A 56 2.36 17.50 -2.77
N ALA A 57 2.76 18.33 -1.81
CA ALA A 57 3.35 19.65 -2.05
C ALA A 57 4.75 19.63 -2.70
N ARG A 58 5.46 18.48 -2.70
CA ARG A 58 6.79 18.34 -3.31
C ARG A 58 6.82 17.34 -4.46
N LYS A 59 6.20 17.71 -5.58
CA LYS A 59 6.58 17.14 -6.89
C LYS A 59 8.07 17.42 -7.13
N SER A 60 8.81 16.44 -7.64
CA SER A 60 10.24 16.58 -7.99
C SER A 60 10.43 17.36 -9.30
N SER A 61 10.00 18.63 -9.32
CA SER A 61 10.15 19.49 -10.50
C SER A 61 11.62 19.85 -10.72
N LEU A 62 12.09 19.68 -11.96
CA LEU A 62 13.35 20.27 -12.39
C LEU A 62 13.19 21.79 -12.57
N PRO A 63 14.27 22.57 -12.45
CA PRO A 63 14.26 23.97 -12.84
C PRO A 63 14.04 24.07 -14.36
N ALA A 64 13.28 25.09 -14.78
CA ALA A 64 13.13 25.41 -16.19
C ALA A 64 14.49 25.70 -16.84
N PRO A 65 14.69 25.36 -18.13
CA PRO A 65 15.89 25.75 -18.85
C PRO A 65 15.99 27.29 -18.91
N PRO A 66 17.19 27.88 -18.75
CA PRO A 66 17.36 29.33 -18.84
C PRO A 66 17.11 29.82 -20.27
N GLU A 67 16.31 30.86 -20.43
CA GLU A 67 15.90 31.40 -21.73
C GLU A 67 17.07 31.95 -22.56
N ILE A 68 18.08 32.53 -21.90
CA ILE A 68 19.25 33.14 -22.53
C ILE A 68 20.53 32.52 -21.95
N VAL A 69 21.33 31.90 -22.81
CA VAL A 69 22.69 31.46 -22.49
C VAL A 69 23.67 32.52 -22.96
N ALA A 70 24.18 33.33 -22.04
CA ALA A 70 25.09 34.45 -22.37
C ALA A 70 26.47 34.00 -22.89
N ASN A 71 26.87 32.75 -22.64
CA ASN A 71 28.22 32.25 -22.87
C ASN A 71 28.36 31.41 -24.15
N VAL A 72 27.53 31.66 -25.17
CA VAL A 72 27.60 30.91 -26.45
C VAL A 72 28.81 31.38 -27.26
N GLN A 73 29.81 30.52 -27.39
CA GLN A 73 30.94 30.71 -28.28
C GLN A 73 30.47 30.56 -29.75
N GLY A 74 31.06 31.31 -30.68
CA GLY A 74 30.63 31.33 -32.09
C GLY A 74 30.73 29.95 -32.77
N SER A 75 29.80 29.65 -33.69
CA SER A 75 29.56 28.31 -34.23
C SER A 75 30.72 27.62 -34.97
N SER A 76 31.75 28.37 -35.35
CA SER A 76 32.97 27.87 -36.01
C SER A 76 34.18 27.76 -35.06
N ALA A 77 34.04 28.15 -33.79
CA ALA A 77 35.11 28.09 -32.81
C ALA A 77 35.24 26.69 -32.19
N GLY A 78 36.49 26.25 -31.98
CA GLY A 78 36.80 24.91 -31.49
C GLY A 78 36.30 24.63 -30.06
N ALA A 79 36.15 23.35 -29.74
CA ALA A 79 35.69 22.89 -28.43
C ALA A 79 36.65 23.35 -27.30
N GLY A 80 36.14 24.17 -26.39
CA GLY A 80 36.88 24.60 -25.19
C GLY A 80 36.95 23.51 -24.12
N SER A 81 37.92 23.61 -23.22
CA SER A 81 38.12 22.63 -22.12
C SER A 81 36.92 22.48 -21.18
N GLY A 82 36.08 23.52 -21.06
CA GLY A 82 34.83 23.48 -20.30
C GLY A 82 33.66 22.75 -20.98
N GLU A 83 33.71 22.56 -22.30
CA GLU A 83 32.54 22.11 -23.08
C GLU A 83 32.06 20.71 -22.68
N PHE A 84 32.99 19.81 -22.37
CA PHE A 84 32.67 18.48 -21.83
C PHE A 84 31.82 18.55 -20.55
N HIS A 85 32.06 19.53 -19.68
CA HIS A 85 31.30 19.72 -18.45
C HIS A 85 29.94 20.37 -18.70
N VAL A 86 29.83 21.27 -19.68
CA VAL A 86 28.55 21.83 -20.16
C VAL A 86 27.67 20.70 -20.71
N TYR A 87 28.21 19.88 -21.61
CA TYR A 87 27.54 18.70 -22.17
C TYR A 87 27.13 17.67 -21.10
N LYS A 88 28.02 17.37 -20.14
CA LYS A 88 27.72 16.45 -19.04
C LYS A 88 26.58 16.97 -18.15
N ALA A 89 26.49 18.29 -17.94
CA ALA A 89 25.42 18.91 -17.17
C ALA A 89 24.10 18.98 -17.95
N SER A 90 24.12 19.32 -19.26
CA SER A 90 22.91 19.38 -20.09
C SER A 90 22.31 18.00 -20.32
N ARG A 91 23.11 16.99 -20.72
CA ARG A 91 22.69 15.59 -20.86
C ARG A 91 22.10 15.04 -19.57
N ARG A 92 22.68 15.37 -18.41
CA ARG A 92 22.14 14.93 -17.11
C ARG A 92 20.75 15.52 -16.84
N ARG A 93 20.60 16.84 -17.00
CA ARG A 93 19.29 17.51 -16.83
C ARG A 93 18.24 16.95 -17.79
N GLU A 94 18.64 16.65 -19.02
CA GLU A 94 17.74 16.11 -20.04
C GLU A 94 17.30 14.67 -19.74
N TYR A 95 18.20 13.79 -19.28
CA TYR A 95 17.82 12.46 -18.81
C TYR A 95 16.94 12.51 -17.55
N GLU A 96 17.21 13.44 -16.63
CA GLU A 96 16.33 13.68 -15.47
C GLU A 96 14.94 14.22 -15.93
N ARG A 97 14.88 15.03 -17.00
CA ARG A 97 13.63 15.59 -17.56
C ARG A 97 12.77 14.53 -18.24
N LEU A 98 13.36 13.75 -19.14
CA LEU A 98 12.67 12.65 -19.84
C LEU A 98 12.15 11.63 -18.83
N ARG A 99 12.99 11.24 -17.87
CA ARG A 99 12.60 10.34 -16.77
C ARG A 99 11.41 10.88 -15.97
N LEU A 100 11.41 12.17 -15.60
CA LEU A 100 10.31 12.77 -14.84
C LEU A 100 8.99 12.74 -15.65
N MET A 101 9.05 12.98 -16.96
CA MET A 101 7.89 12.91 -17.85
C MET A 101 7.38 11.48 -18.00
N ASP A 102 8.28 10.50 -18.15
CA ASP A 102 7.92 9.07 -18.20
C ASP A 102 7.29 8.59 -16.88
N GLU A 103 7.80 9.05 -15.73
CA GLU A 103 7.27 8.73 -14.40
C GLU A 103 5.90 9.39 -14.15
N GLU A 104 5.68 10.63 -14.58
CA GLU A 104 4.37 11.30 -14.48
C GLU A 104 3.34 10.71 -15.45
N ALA A 105 3.74 10.33 -16.67
CA ALA A 105 2.87 9.66 -17.64
C ALA A 105 2.40 8.29 -17.14
N LYS A 106 3.32 7.42 -16.73
CA LYS A 106 3.00 6.08 -16.17
C LYS A 106 2.10 6.19 -14.94
N LYS A 107 2.41 7.12 -14.03
CA LYS A 107 1.57 7.37 -12.86
C LYS A 107 0.16 7.85 -13.27
N GLY A 108 0.05 8.73 -14.26
CA GLY A 108 -1.23 9.23 -14.76
C GLY A 108 -2.10 8.10 -15.31
N GLU A 109 -1.51 7.19 -16.10
CA GLU A 109 -2.22 6.00 -16.56
C GLU A 109 -2.65 5.08 -15.41
N ASP A 110 -1.76 4.83 -14.44
CA ASP A 110 -2.01 3.87 -13.35
C ASP A 110 -3.03 4.42 -12.33
N ASP A 111 -2.99 5.72 -12.03
CA ASP A 111 -4.03 6.42 -11.28
C ASP A 111 -5.39 6.34 -12.00
N GLU A 112 -5.43 6.42 -13.35
CA GLU A 112 -6.69 6.30 -14.11
C GLU A 112 -7.22 4.85 -14.14
N LYS A 113 -6.35 3.86 -14.36
CA LYS A 113 -6.67 2.42 -14.28
C LYS A 113 -7.26 2.09 -12.91
N TRP A 114 -6.60 2.53 -11.84
CA TRP A 114 -7.08 2.33 -10.46
C TRP A 114 -8.44 3.00 -10.20
N ALA A 115 -8.61 4.26 -10.61
CA ALA A 115 -9.88 4.98 -10.44
C ALA A 115 -11.04 4.29 -11.19
N ARG A 116 -10.75 3.72 -12.37
CA ARG A 116 -11.70 2.94 -13.18
C ARG A 116 -12.09 1.63 -12.50
N GLU A 117 -11.12 0.87 -11.98
CA GLU A 117 -11.35 -0.38 -11.25
C GLU A 117 -12.09 -0.17 -9.92
N GLU A 118 -11.70 0.85 -9.14
CA GLU A 118 -12.39 1.18 -7.89
C GLU A 118 -13.85 1.58 -8.14
N ARG A 119 -14.10 2.35 -9.19
CA ARG A 119 -15.44 2.71 -9.63
C ARG A 119 -16.26 1.47 -10.01
N GLU A 120 -15.73 0.57 -10.85
CA GLU A 120 -16.44 -0.64 -11.28
C GLU A 120 -16.73 -1.57 -10.09
N ARG A 121 -15.77 -1.75 -9.18
CA ARG A 121 -15.95 -2.48 -7.92
C ARG A 121 -17.06 -1.86 -7.06
N LYS A 122 -17.08 -0.54 -6.93
CA LYS A 122 -18.08 0.20 -6.15
C LYS A 122 -19.47 0.06 -6.76
N GLU A 123 -19.62 0.28 -8.07
CA GLU A 123 -20.90 0.12 -8.77
C GLU A 123 -21.42 -1.34 -8.66
N ARG A 124 -20.54 -2.34 -8.79
CA ARG A 124 -20.85 -3.77 -8.63
C ARG A 124 -21.36 -4.11 -7.22
N ASP A 125 -20.78 -3.53 -6.17
CA ASP A 125 -21.26 -3.75 -4.78
C ASP A 125 -22.47 -2.87 -4.40
N GLU A 126 -22.62 -1.68 -5.01
CA GLU A 126 -23.85 -0.89 -4.94
C GLU A 126 -25.03 -1.62 -5.61
N GLU A 127 -24.83 -2.27 -6.75
CA GLU A 127 -25.85 -3.16 -7.34
C GLU A 127 -26.20 -4.33 -6.40
N ARG A 128 -25.20 -5.03 -5.86
CA ARG A 128 -25.41 -6.18 -4.98
C ARG A 128 -26.15 -5.78 -3.71
N THR A 129 -25.84 -4.63 -3.14
CA THR A 129 -26.54 -4.10 -1.96
C THR A 129 -27.92 -3.55 -2.31
N ARG A 130 -28.11 -2.89 -3.45
CA ARG A 130 -29.42 -2.47 -3.99
C ARG A 130 -30.35 -3.65 -4.21
N LYS A 131 -29.94 -4.67 -4.97
CA LYS A 131 -30.71 -5.90 -5.23
C LYS A 131 -31.09 -6.63 -3.93
N LYS A 132 -30.24 -6.59 -2.89
CA LYS A 132 -30.55 -7.11 -1.54
C LYS A 132 -31.50 -6.19 -0.74
N ARG A 133 -31.35 -4.86 -0.85
CA ARG A 133 -32.19 -3.83 -0.19
C ARG A 133 -33.63 -3.84 -0.74
N GLU A 134 -33.79 -3.93 -2.07
CA GLU A 134 -35.09 -4.07 -2.74
C GLU A 134 -35.81 -5.35 -2.32
N LYS A 135 -35.12 -6.51 -2.31
CA LYS A 135 -35.67 -7.78 -1.79
C LYS A 135 -36.10 -7.67 -0.32
N ARG A 136 -35.36 -6.94 0.53
CA ARG A 136 -35.73 -6.67 1.92
C ARG A 136 -36.96 -5.75 2.03
N ASN A 137 -37.01 -4.69 1.22
CA ASN A 137 -38.12 -3.73 1.21
C ASN A 137 -39.41 -4.38 0.72
N LYS A 138 -39.38 -5.23 -0.33
CA LYS A 138 -40.56 -6.00 -0.77
C LYS A 138 -41.08 -6.91 0.35
N LYS A 139 -40.20 -7.63 1.06
CA LYS A 139 -40.59 -8.45 2.23
C LYS A 139 -41.17 -7.60 3.38
N LYS A 140 -40.61 -6.43 3.67
CA LYS A 140 -41.13 -5.49 4.69
C LYS A 140 -42.52 -4.95 4.31
N ASN A 141 -42.70 -4.55 3.05
CA ASN A 141 -43.95 -3.96 2.57
C ASN A 141 -45.10 -4.98 2.52
N ASN A 142 -44.83 -6.24 2.14
CA ASN A 142 -45.82 -7.31 2.25
C ASN A 142 -46.21 -7.53 3.73
N LYS A 143 -45.25 -7.84 4.60
CA LYS A 143 -45.53 -8.10 6.03
C LYS A 143 -46.18 -6.90 6.75
N GLY A 144 -45.95 -5.67 6.28
CA GLY A 144 -46.60 -4.45 6.77
C GLY A 144 -48.05 -4.24 6.27
N LYS A 145 -48.45 -4.88 5.16
CA LYS A 145 -49.87 -4.97 4.75
C LYS A 145 -50.56 -6.09 5.51
N ASP A 146 -49.98 -7.28 5.48
CA ASP A 146 -50.52 -8.49 6.12
C ASP A 146 -50.69 -8.28 7.64
N GLY A 147 -49.76 -7.56 8.28
CA GLY A 147 -49.82 -7.19 9.70
C GLY A 147 -50.74 -6.02 10.06
N LYS A 148 -51.39 -5.35 9.10
CA LYS A 148 -52.35 -4.26 9.34
C LYS A 148 -53.81 -4.65 9.04
N GLN A 149 -54.03 -5.85 8.50
CA GLN A 149 -55.35 -6.47 8.35
C GLN A 149 -55.40 -7.84 9.04
N ASN A 150 -55.11 -7.90 10.35
CA ASN A 150 -55.78 -8.85 11.25
C ASN A 150 -55.56 -8.50 12.73
N GLY A 151 -56.48 -7.69 13.24
CA GLY A 151 -56.65 -7.44 14.68
C GLY A 151 -57.69 -8.36 15.33
N ASN A 152 -57.80 -9.63 14.91
CA ASN A 152 -58.57 -10.67 15.63
C ASN A 152 -58.22 -12.10 15.15
N GLY A 153 -58.40 -13.11 16.01
CA GLY A 153 -58.85 -14.45 15.60
C GLY A 153 -57.85 -15.48 15.04
N VAL A 154 -57.28 -16.30 15.94
CA VAL A 154 -57.47 -17.78 15.97
C VAL A 154 -57.27 -18.64 14.68
N HIS A 155 -56.28 -19.55 14.76
CA HIS A 155 -56.16 -20.88 14.09
C HIS A 155 -55.99 -21.01 12.55
N GLY A 156 -54.79 -21.45 12.14
CA GLY A 156 -54.65 -22.81 11.59
C GLY A 156 -54.48 -23.06 10.08
N LYS A 157 -53.88 -24.23 9.78
CA LYS A 157 -53.83 -24.96 8.50
C LYS A 157 -53.05 -24.33 7.31
N SER A 158 -51.88 -24.90 7.02
CA SER A 158 -51.20 -24.77 5.72
C SER A 158 -51.81 -25.69 4.66
N PRO A 159 -51.65 -25.35 3.37
CA PRO A 159 -51.43 -26.33 2.31
C PRO A 159 -50.04 -26.18 1.66
N ALA A 160 -49.53 -27.28 1.13
CA ALA A 160 -48.40 -27.35 0.19
C ALA A 160 -48.97 -27.78 -1.20
N VAL A 161 -48.25 -28.01 -2.31
CA VAL A 161 -46.82 -28.22 -2.59
C VAL A 161 -46.56 -28.01 -4.12
N ASN A 162 -45.32 -28.22 -4.57
CA ASN A 162 -44.79 -28.36 -5.95
C ASN A 162 -44.32 -27.09 -6.69
N GLY A 163 -43.20 -27.10 -7.42
CA GLY A 163 -42.07 -28.06 -7.43
C GLY A 163 -41.56 -28.45 -8.83
N ASP A 164 -40.27 -28.15 -9.08
CA ASP A 164 -39.34 -28.74 -10.07
C ASP A 164 -37.95 -28.14 -9.67
N GLU A 165 -36.99 -28.88 -9.07
CA GLU A 165 -36.09 -29.92 -9.61
C GLU A 165 -34.99 -29.33 -10.53
N ALA A 166 -33.69 -29.64 -10.42
CA ALA A 166 -32.86 -30.38 -9.44
C ALA A 166 -31.39 -29.84 -9.56
N ASN A 167 -30.26 -30.37 -9.09
CA ASN A 167 -29.78 -31.48 -8.21
C ASN A 167 -28.30 -31.08 -7.85
N GLY A 168 -27.59 -31.48 -6.79
CA GLY A 168 -27.85 -32.24 -5.55
C GLY A 168 -27.01 -31.61 -4.42
N HIS A 169 -26.29 -32.31 -3.53
CA HIS A 169 -26.18 -33.75 -3.22
C HIS A 169 -25.96 -33.89 -1.70
N ASP A 170 -26.64 -34.85 -1.05
CA ASP A 170 -26.66 -35.03 0.39
C ASP A 170 -25.51 -35.87 0.96
N THR A 171 -25.06 -35.53 2.18
CA THR A 171 -24.61 -36.54 3.16
C THR A 171 -25.02 -36.17 4.59
N LYS A 172 -25.34 -37.21 5.38
CA LYS A 172 -25.83 -37.17 6.77
C LYS A 172 -24.68 -36.78 7.74
N GLY A 173 -24.89 -36.23 8.94
CA GLY A 173 -26.12 -35.89 9.67
C GLY A 173 -25.80 -35.68 11.17
N ALA A 174 -26.83 -35.75 12.03
CA ALA A 174 -26.80 -35.70 13.51
C ALA A 174 -26.68 -34.34 14.23
N GLU A 175 -27.57 -34.21 15.22
CA GLU A 175 -27.64 -33.40 16.46
C GLU A 175 -26.90 -32.06 16.66
N GLY A 176 -27.67 -31.13 17.24
CA GLY A 176 -27.23 -29.77 17.55
C GLY A 176 -26.49 -29.57 18.88
N VAL A 177 -26.11 -28.30 19.10
CA VAL A 177 -26.08 -27.57 20.39
C VAL A 177 -25.79 -26.09 20.10
N LYS A 178 -26.37 -25.17 20.87
CA LYS A 178 -26.13 -23.72 20.71
C LYS A 178 -24.78 -23.31 21.31
N ARG A 179 -23.83 -22.80 20.50
CA ARG A 179 -22.67 -22.03 20.98
C ARG A 179 -22.42 -20.76 20.15
N LYS A 180 -21.81 -19.75 20.78
CA LYS A 180 -21.56 -18.41 20.22
C LYS A 180 -20.37 -18.44 19.23
N PRO A 181 -20.32 -17.56 18.22
CA PRO A 181 -19.17 -17.46 17.32
C PRO A 181 -17.96 -16.85 18.06
N ASN A 182 -16.95 -17.67 18.33
CA ASN A 182 -15.63 -17.22 18.74
C ASN A 182 -14.72 -17.21 17.50
N LEU A 183 -14.01 -16.10 17.23
CA LEU A 183 -13.13 -16.02 16.06
C LEU A 183 -11.84 -16.81 16.31
N GLN A 184 -11.72 -17.97 15.67
CA GLN A 184 -10.50 -18.78 15.64
C GLN A 184 -9.88 -18.71 14.24
N VAL A 185 -8.65 -18.17 14.15
CA VAL A 185 -7.88 -18.15 12.91
C VAL A 185 -7.27 -19.54 12.66
N PRO A 186 -7.39 -20.13 11.46
CA PRO A 186 -6.79 -21.44 11.18
C PRO A 186 -5.25 -21.35 11.18
N ARG A 187 -4.59 -22.33 11.82
CA ARG A 187 -3.13 -22.49 11.73
C ARG A 187 -2.76 -23.13 10.38
N ARG A 188 -1.74 -22.56 9.72
CA ARG A 188 -1.10 -23.12 8.53
C ARG A 188 -0.08 -24.18 8.95
N GLY A 189 -0.06 -25.34 8.30
CA GLY A 189 0.90 -26.42 8.59
C GLY A 189 0.97 -27.45 7.46
N SER A 190 2.18 -27.93 7.18
CA SER A 190 2.62 -28.99 6.23
C SER A 190 1.75 -29.23 4.99
N ARG A 191 2.35 -28.94 3.84
CA ARG A 191 2.54 -29.96 2.81
C ARG A 191 3.91 -29.75 2.19
N ASP A 192 4.68 -30.82 2.12
CA ASP A 192 6.08 -30.82 1.72
C ASP A 192 6.21 -31.21 0.23
N ASP A 193 7.45 -31.19 -0.29
CA ASP A 193 7.85 -31.53 -1.68
C ASP A 193 7.34 -30.57 -2.79
N ASP A 194 8.10 -30.18 -3.83
CA ASP A 194 9.52 -30.39 -4.18
C ASP A 194 10.04 -29.13 -4.90
N HIS A 195 11.34 -28.84 -4.82
CA HIS A 195 11.98 -27.66 -5.44
C HIS A 195 13.19 -28.05 -6.30
N GLY A 196 12.92 -28.67 -7.44
CA GLY A 196 13.89 -28.74 -8.54
C GLY A 196 14.30 -27.35 -9.02
N SER A 197 15.61 -27.11 -9.09
CA SER A 197 16.19 -25.83 -9.50
C SER A 197 16.31 -25.73 -11.03
N ASP A 198 15.48 -24.89 -11.65
CA ASP A 198 15.70 -24.47 -13.04
C ASP A 198 16.24 -23.03 -13.08
N PHE A 199 17.41 -22.86 -13.69
CA PHE A 199 18.18 -21.62 -13.67
C PHE A 199 17.97 -20.89 -15.00
N GLY A 200 16.81 -20.27 -15.15
CA GLY A 200 16.37 -19.62 -16.39
C GLY A 200 17.37 -18.60 -16.92
N VAL A 201 18.13 -19.00 -17.95
CA VAL A 201 19.04 -18.11 -18.70
C VAL A 201 18.20 -17.09 -19.46
N ALA A 202 18.54 -15.81 -19.32
CA ALA A 202 17.83 -14.73 -20.00
C ALA A 202 18.03 -14.81 -21.52
N ASP A 203 16.92 -14.95 -22.25
CA ASP A 203 16.94 -15.05 -23.71
C ASP A 203 17.23 -13.69 -24.36
N VAL A 204 18.13 -13.65 -25.34
CA VAL A 204 18.61 -12.41 -25.94
C VAL A 204 17.71 -12.03 -27.10
N VAL A 205 16.75 -11.14 -26.82
CA VAL A 205 15.90 -10.51 -27.83
C VAL A 205 16.78 -9.79 -28.85
N LYS A 206 16.85 -10.32 -30.07
CA LYS A 206 17.56 -9.70 -31.19
C LYS A 206 16.77 -8.50 -31.70
N GLU A 207 17.46 -7.39 -31.91
CA GLU A 207 16.88 -6.15 -32.39
C GLU A 207 16.31 -6.34 -33.81
N ALA A 208 15.05 -5.94 -34.02
CA ALA A 208 14.45 -5.90 -35.34
C ALA A 208 14.90 -4.62 -36.06
N GLY A 209 15.72 -4.77 -37.10
CA GLY A 209 16.18 -3.65 -37.92
C GLY A 209 15.02 -2.96 -38.65
N ILE A 210 15.08 -1.63 -38.75
CA ILE A 210 14.11 -0.82 -39.50
C ILE A 210 14.44 -0.94 -40.99
N THR A 211 13.60 -1.63 -41.74
CA THR A 211 13.68 -1.65 -43.21
C THR A 211 13.10 -0.35 -43.75
N ILE A 212 13.92 0.45 -44.43
CA ILE A 212 13.48 1.58 -45.25
C ILE A 212 13.13 1.02 -46.65
N HIS A 213 12.10 1.58 -47.27
CA HIS A 213 11.83 1.40 -48.70
C HIS A 213 12.02 2.75 -49.37
N ASP A 214 12.96 2.80 -50.32
CA ASP A 214 13.12 3.91 -51.24
C ASP A 214 12.23 3.60 -52.45
N ASP A 215 11.15 4.38 -52.65
CA ASP A 215 10.31 4.35 -53.84
C ASP A 215 10.84 5.38 -54.87
N ASP A 216 11.00 4.97 -56.13
CA ASP A 216 11.34 5.81 -57.30
C ASP A 216 10.12 6.58 -57.86
#